data_AF-A0A7V0NXA6-F1
#
_entry.id   AF-A0A7V0NXA6-F1
#
_cell.length_a   1.000
_cell.length_b   1.000
_cell.length_c   1.000
_cell.angle_alpha   90.00
_cell.angle_beta   90.00
_cell.angle_gamma   90.00
#
_symmetry.space_group_name_H-M   'P 1'
#
loop_
_entity.id
_entity.type
_entity.pdbx_description
1 polymer ?
#
loop_
_entity_poly.entity_id
_entity_poly.type
_entity_poly.pdbx_seq_one_letter_code
_entity_poly.pdbx_strand_id
1 'polypeptide(L)'
;MDWTDILKSSLLLFAIVNPIGSIPIFLQLTGGMTQKERSRAFQTGVVSSIAILFIFILVGEHILTNFFQIHLSDLMAAGGLLLLIIAIDHLIFG
;
A
#
# COMPACT_ATOMS: atom_id res chain seq x y z
N MET A 1 -13.11 16.52 -16.14
CA MET A 1 -11.87 16.03 -15.51
C MET A 1 -10.73 16.69 -16.24
N ASP A 2 -10.00 17.57 -15.57
CA ASP A 2 -8.79 18.14 -16.15
C ASP A 2 -7.71 17.05 -16.26
N TRP A 3 -6.92 17.09 -17.33
CA TRP A 3 -5.80 16.15 -17.53
C TRP A 3 -4.79 16.17 -16.38
N THR A 4 -4.70 17.30 -15.68
CA THR A 4 -3.87 17.49 -14.49
C THR A 4 -4.34 16.65 -13.30
N ASP A 5 -5.65 16.47 -13.11
CA ASP A 5 -6.21 15.68 -12.00
C ASP A 5 -5.97 14.19 -12.20
N ILE A 6 -6.10 13.72 -13.45
CA ILE A 6 -5.79 12.33 -13.82
C ILE A 6 -4.30 12.05 -13.58
N LEU A 7 -3.41 12.96 -14.00
CA LEU A 7 -1.98 12.83 -13.76
C LEU A 7 -1.64 12.82 -12.28
N LYS A 8 -2.18 13.75 -11.48
CA LYS A 8 -1.95 13.80 -10.03
C LYS A 8 -2.41 12.52 -9.35
N SER A 9 -3.62 12.05 -9.65
CA SER A 9 -4.18 10.83 -9.06
C SER A 9 -3.36 9.60 -9.44
N SER A 10 -2.89 9.52 -10.69
CA SER A 10 -2.04 8.43 -11.15
C SER A 10 -0.68 8.41 -10.48
N LEU A 11 -0.04 9.58 -10.33
CA LEU A 11 1.24 9.70 -9.63
C LEU A 11 1.11 9.36 -8.14
N LEU A 12 0.02 9.79 -7.49
CA LEU A 12 -0.27 9.43 -6.11
C LEU A 12 -0.46 7.91 -5.94
N LEU A 13 -1.26 7.28 -6.80
CA LEU A 13 -1.42 5.82 -6.79
C LEU A 13 -0.09 5.09 -7.03
N PHE A 14 0.74 5.58 -7.96
CA PHE A 14 2.06 5.00 -8.21
C PHE A 14 2.96 5.10 -6.98
N ALA A 15 2.96 6.24 -6.30
CA ALA A 15 3.72 6.44 -5.06
C ALA A 15 3.23 5.52 -3.93
N ILE A 16 1.91 5.37 -3.76
CA ILE A 16 1.30 4.52 -2.73
C ILE A 16 1.59 3.03 -2.97
N VAL A 17 1.46 2.56 -4.22
CA VAL A 17 1.71 1.15 -4.57
C VAL A 17 3.22 0.81 -4.51
N ASN A 18 4.09 1.81 -4.70
CA ASN A 18 5.55 1.67 -4.67
C ASN A 18 6.05 0.43 -5.46
N PRO A 19 5.78 0.37 -6.77
CA PRO A 19 6.17 -0.78 -7.59
C PRO A 19 7.69 -0.97 -7.65
N ILE A 20 8.46 0.13 -7.61
CA ILE A 20 9.92 0.11 -7.65
C ILE A 20 10.49 -0.57 -6.40
N GLY A 21 9.99 -0.23 -5.21
CA GLY A 21 10.41 -0.88 -3.96
C GLY A 21 9.95 -2.34 -3.86
N SER A 22 8.82 -2.67 -4.49
CA SER A 22 8.25 -4.03 -4.44
C SER A 22 9.05 -5.05 -5.27
N ILE A 23 9.67 -4.65 -6.38
CA ILE A 23 10.46 -5.55 -7.25
C ILE A 23 11.62 -6.22 -6.49
N PRO A 24 12.57 -5.50 -5.87
CA PRO A 24 13.69 -6.13 -5.19
C PRO A 24 13.25 -6.93 -3.96
N ILE A 25 12.19 -6.53 -3.26
CA ILE A 25 11.62 -7.30 -2.15
C ILE A 25 11.08 -8.64 -2.67
N PHE A 26 10.31 -8.61 -3.76
CA PHE A 26 9.78 -9.83 -4.37
C PHE A 26 10.90 -10.76 -4.87
N LEU A 27 11.95 -10.21 -5.49
CA LEU A 27 13.11 -10.99 -5.94
C LEU A 27 13.85 -11.65 -4.76
N GLN A 28 14.06 -10.92 -3.67
CA GLN A 28 14.68 -11.47 -2.46
C GLN A 28 13.84 -12.60 -1.84
N LEU A 29 12.51 -12.41 -1.74
CA LEU A 29 11.60 -13.40 -1.17
C LEU A 29 11.42 -14.64 -2.05
N THR A 30 11.63 -14.52 -3.37
CA THR A 30 11.42 -15.62 -4.32
C THR A 30 12.71 -16.22 -4.89
N GLY A 31 13.89 -15.80 -4.41
CA GLY A 31 15.19 -16.19 -4.97
C GLY A 31 15.49 -17.69 -4.95
N GLY A 32 14.91 -18.44 -4.00
CA GLY A 32 15.05 -19.90 -3.90
C GLY A 32 13.90 -20.71 -4.48
N MET A 33 12.88 -20.07 -5.07
CA MET A 33 11.68 -20.75 -5.55
C MET A 33 11.84 -21.30 -6.97
N THR A 34 11.16 -22.41 -7.26
CA THR A 34 10.98 -22.86 -8.65
C THR A 34 10.11 -21.87 -9.43
N GLN A 35 10.20 -21.88 -10.77
CA GLN A 35 9.42 -20.98 -11.62
C GLN A 35 7.90 -21.09 -11.37
N LYS A 36 7.42 -22.30 -11.05
CA LYS A 36 6.00 -22.56 -10.76
C LYS A 36 5.56 -21.95 -9.44
N GLU A 37 6.38 -22.09 -8.39
CA GLU A 37 6.12 -21.50 -7.08
C GLU A 37 6.16 -19.97 -7.14
N ARG A 38 7.15 -19.42 -7.84
CA ARG A 38 7.28 -17.97 -8.06
C ARG A 38 6.08 -17.38 -8.78
N SER A 39 5.56 -18.07 -9.81
CA SER A 39 4.34 -17.64 -10.51
C SER A 39 3.11 -17.68 -9.61
N ARG A 40 2.98 -18.72 -8.77
CA ARG A 40 1.88 -18.82 -7.79
C ARG A 40 1.95 -17.74 -6.71
N ALA A 41 3.16 -17.43 -6.22
CA ALA A 41 3.38 -16.35 -5.27
C ALA A 41 2.99 -14.98 -5.88
N PHE A 42 3.39 -14.73 -7.13
CA PHE A 42 2.98 -13.52 -7.86
C PHE A 42 1.46 -13.41 -8.00
N GLN A 43 0.79 -14.47 -8.47
CA GLN A 43 -0.67 -14.48 -8.61
C GLN A 43 -1.37 -14.25 -7.27
N THR A 44 -0.88 -14.88 -6.20
CA THR A 44 -1.43 -14.69 -4.85
C THR A 44 -1.28 -13.24 -4.41
N GLY A 45 -0.12 -12.63 -4.64
CA GLY A 45 0.10 -11.20 -4.35
C GLY A 45 -0.86 -10.30 -5.13
N VAL A 46 -0.99 -10.49 -6.44
CA VAL A 46 -1.90 -9.70 -7.29
C VAL A 46 -3.34 -9.84 -6.84
N VAL A 47 -3.84 -11.07 -6.63
CA VAL A 47 -5.22 -11.32 -6.22
C VAL A 47 -5.48 -10.73 -4.83
N SER A 48 -4.53 -10.88 -3.89
CA SER A 48 -4.67 -10.32 -2.54
C SER A 48 -4.73 -8.79 -2.57
N SER A 49 -3.86 -8.15 -3.33
CA SER A 49 -3.86 -6.68 -3.49
C SER A 49 -5.16 -6.18 -4.11
N ILE A 50 -5.65 -6.84 -5.16
CA ILE A 50 -6.94 -6.50 -5.78
C ILE A 50 -8.07 -6.66 -4.76
N ALA A 51 -8.12 -7.78 -4.04
CA ALA A 51 -9.17 -8.03 -3.05
C ALA A 51 -9.17 -6.95 -1.95
N ILE A 52 -7.99 -6.61 -1.41
CA ILE A 52 -7.84 -5.57 -0.38
C ILE A 52 -8.32 -4.22 -0.94
N LEU A 53 -7.88 -3.82 -2.13
CA LEU A 53 -8.29 -2.56 -2.75
C LEU A 53 -9.81 -2.49 -2.95
N PHE A 54 -10.42 -3.56 -3.49
CA PHE A 54 -11.87 -3.60 -3.67
C PHE A 54 -12.64 -3.50 -2.35
N ILE A 55 -12.19 -4.20 -1.31
CA ILE A 55 -12.81 -4.12 0.02
C ILE A 55 -12.72 -2.69 0.57
N PHE A 56 -11.55 -2.06 0.48
CA PHE A 56 -11.37 -0.68 0.96
C PHE A 56 -12.17 0.34 0.17
N ILE A 57 -12.30 0.17 -1.16
CA ILE A 57 -13.14 1.04 -1.98
C ILE A 57 -14.62 0.92 -1.59
N LEU A 58 -15.10 -0.29 -1.31
CA LEU A 58 -16.51 -0.53 -0.99
C LEU A 58 -16.89 -0.16 0.44
N VAL A 59 -15.99 -0.38 1.41
CA VAL A 59 -16.33 -0.33 2.84
C VAL A 59 -15.49 0.69 3.62
N GLY A 60 -14.39 1.19 3.05
CA GLY A 60 -13.42 2.03 3.75
C GLY A 60 -14.01 3.33 4.30
N GLU A 61 -14.75 4.09 3.49
CA GLU A 61 -15.41 5.33 3.94
C GLU A 61 -16.42 5.06 5.05
N HIS A 62 -17.22 4.01 4.91
CA HIS A 62 -18.21 3.63 5.91
C HIS A 62 -17.57 3.28 7.26
N ILE A 63 -16.46 2.53 7.23
CA ILE A 63 -15.70 2.18 8.43
C ILE A 63 -15.14 3.44 9.10
N LEU A 64 -14.56 4.36 8.33
CA LEU A 64 -13.99 5.59 8.88
C LEU A 64 -15.06 6.47 9.52
N THR A 65 -16.16 6.75 8.81
CA THR A 65 -17.16 7.72 9.27
C THR A 65 -18.15 7.14 10.28
N ASN A 66 -18.63 5.90 10.08
CA ASN A 66 -19.72 5.36 10.90
C ASN A 66 -19.24 4.52 12.08
N PHE A 67 -18.10 3.85 11.95
CA PHE A 67 -17.55 3.01 13.02
C PHE A 67 -16.55 3.78 13.87
N PHE A 68 -15.53 4.38 13.25
CA PHE A 68 -14.48 5.11 13.96
C PHE A 68 -14.81 6.59 14.19
N GLN A 69 -15.76 7.15 13.44
CA GLN A 69 -16.10 8.58 13.47
C GLN A 69 -14.90 9.51 13.26
N ILE A 70 -14.03 9.13 12.33
CA ILE A 70 -12.84 9.89 11.93
C ILE A 70 -12.88 10.24 10.45
N HIS A 71 -12.14 11.29 10.09
CA HIS A 71 -11.93 11.71 8.71
C HIS A 71 -10.68 11.05 8.12
N LEU A 72 -10.62 11.00 6.78
CA LEU A 72 -9.43 10.52 6.07
C LEU A 72 -8.17 11.33 6.45
N SER A 73 -8.32 12.63 6.73
CA SER A 73 -7.23 13.49 7.21
C SER A 73 -6.62 12.99 8.51
N ASP A 74 -7.41 12.42 9.40
CA ASP A 74 -6.96 11.93 10.70
C ASP A 74 -6.08 10.68 10.51
N LEU A 75 -6.49 9.79 9.59
CA LEU A 75 -5.70 8.62 9.20
C LEU A 75 -4.38 9.02 8.54
N MET A 76 -4.39 10.03 7.68
CA MET A 76 -3.17 10.55 7.05
C MET A 76 -2.21 11.14 8.09
N ALA A 77 -2.72 11.91 9.06
CA ALA A 77 -1.91 12.48 10.13
C ALA A 77 -1.31 11.39 11.04
N ALA A 78 -2.12 10.42 11.47
CA ALA A 78 -1.68 9.30 12.29
C ALA A 78 -0.66 8.42 11.56
N GLY A 79 -0.91 8.12 10.27
CA GLY A 79 0.01 7.36 9.43
C GLY A 79 1.34 8.07 9.23
N GLY A 80 1.33 9.39 9.00
CA GLY A 80 2.54 10.20 8.91
C GLY A 80 3.35 10.20 10.21
N LEU A 81 2.66 10.33 11.35
CA LEU A 81 3.30 10.26 12.68
C LEU A 81 3.89 8.86 12.94
N LEU A 82 3.16 7.80 12.58
CA LEU A 82 3.64 6.43 12.73
C LEU A 82 4.91 6.19 11.88
N LEU A 83 4.90 6.63 10.62
CA LEU A 83 6.08 6.51 9.74
C LEU A 83 7.27 7.30 10.30
N LEU A 84 7.05 8.49 10.85
CA LEU A 84 8.08 9.26 11.53
C LEU A 84 8.67 8.49 12.72
N ILE A 85 7.82 7.90 13.56
CA ILE A 85 8.25 7.11 14.72
C ILE A 85 9.06 5.89 14.27
N ILE A 86 8.58 5.14 13.28
CA ILE A 86 9.30 3.99 12.71
C ILE A 86 10.66 4.42 12.16
N ALA A 87 10.73 5.54 11.45
CA ALA A 87 11.99 6.04 10.92
C ALA A 87 12.99 6.42 12.03
N ILE A 88 12.52 7.05 13.11
CA ILE A 88 13.35 7.38 14.28
C ILE A 88 13.83 6.09 14.98
N ASP A 89 12.93 5.13 15.18
CA ASP A 89 13.23 3.84 15.81
C ASP A 89 14.32 3.09 15.03
N HIS A 90 14.15 2.96 13.70
CA HIS A 90 15.15 2.35 12.82
C HIS A 90 16.48 3.13 12.77
N LEU A 91 16.50 4.44 13.04
CA LEU A 91 17.73 5.22 13.05
C LEU A 91 18.51 5.08 14.37
N ILE A 92 17.79 4.96 15.50
CA ILE A 92 18.40 4.89 16.84
C ILE A 92 18.79 3.45 17.20
N PHE A 93 17.96 2.48 16.85
CA PHE A 93 18.11 1.07 17.26
C PHE A 93 18.41 0.11 16.11
N GLY A 94 18.29 0.57 14.85
CA GLY A 94 18.54 -0.23 13.65
C GLY A 94 20.01 -0.35 13.26
#